data_AF-A0A3M8SW88-F1
#
_entry.id   AF-A0A3M8SW88-F1
#
_cell.length_a   1.000
_cell.length_b   1.000
_cell.length_c   1.000
_cell.angle_alpha   90.00
_cell.angle_beta   90.00
_cell.angle_gamma   90.00
#
_symmetry.space_group_name_H-M   'P 1'
#
loop_
_entity.id
_entity.type
_entity.pdbx_description
1 polymer ?
#
loop_
_entity_poly.entity_id
_entity_poly.type
_entity_poly.pdbx_seq_one_letter_code
_entity_poly.pdbx_strand_id
1 'polypeptide(L)'
;MVKALSGELAPGIGGVVTQVQAQVSTLGWRIDDLLLTAQAAGVPRRLAVSAKGNLQVNAAGLPADFVMRAWDQWRDLQGPFSRVADGLALVTIGTDKAFVPTWREVKNACSGTDAALTLSRIRSNKRQSRVFDSVQKPGGASDEETIELIRRLHVLPTDLQLAHSENETQAVAQCRRLLASGREDEAQSLWKELINVAKEVRLRRETITVPDLLSLLRGQFGLRHHHWWRRLSSYFQPWARAISNTTILAPNGRMGSSASKRFGCVAWRVLERLRIYWMRLLNGFLHAKRPLSPSTLQPF
;
A
#
# COMPACT_ATOMS: atom_id res chain seq x y z
N MET A 1 4.52 0.40 5.68
CA MET A 1 3.72 -0.40 6.64
C MET A 1 3.08 0.46 7.73
N VAL A 2 3.84 1.29 8.47
CA VAL A 2 3.26 2.17 9.51
C VAL A 2 2.10 3.04 9.01
N LYS A 3 2.23 3.69 7.84
CA LYS A 3 1.15 4.46 7.21
C LYS A 3 -0.12 3.62 6.96
N ALA A 4 0.03 2.36 6.58
CA ALA A 4 -1.09 1.45 6.37
C ALA A 4 -1.82 1.13 7.68
N LEU A 5 -1.06 0.96 8.78
CA LEU A 5 -1.60 0.76 10.13
C LEU A 5 -2.22 2.03 10.72
N SER A 6 -1.82 3.21 10.26
CA SER A 6 -2.43 4.48 10.66
C SER A 6 -3.70 4.79 9.85
N GLY A 7 -4.04 3.98 8.85
CA GLY A 7 -5.12 4.26 7.91
C GLY A 7 -4.84 5.48 7.01
N GLU A 8 -3.58 5.88 6.87
CA GLU A 8 -3.18 6.97 5.98
C GLU A 8 -3.38 6.57 4.52
N LEU A 9 -3.64 7.58 3.69
CA LEU A 9 -3.83 7.37 2.26
C LEU A 9 -2.52 6.96 1.59
N ALA A 10 -2.59 6.01 0.68
CA ALA A 10 -1.46 5.62 -0.14
C ALA A 10 -0.98 6.81 -0.99
N PRO A 11 0.33 7.09 -1.01
CA PRO A 11 0.87 8.24 -1.73
C PRO A 11 0.58 8.11 -3.22
N GLY A 12 0.15 9.21 -3.86
CA GLY A 12 -0.06 9.28 -5.31
C GLY A 12 -1.36 8.63 -5.81
N ILE A 13 -1.74 7.48 -5.26
CA ILE A 13 -2.92 6.73 -5.70
C ILE A 13 -4.14 6.92 -4.79
N GLY A 14 -3.95 7.45 -3.57
CA GLY A 14 -5.02 7.58 -2.58
C GLY A 14 -5.56 6.23 -2.07
N GLY A 15 -6.60 6.30 -1.23
CA GLY A 15 -7.17 5.10 -0.60
C GLY A 15 -6.32 4.54 0.54
N VAL A 16 -6.91 3.69 1.38
CA VAL A 16 -6.20 3.08 2.52
C VAL A 16 -5.46 1.85 2.03
N VAL A 17 -4.15 1.75 2.33
CA VAL A 17 -3.35 0.56 2.00
C VAL A 17 -3.93 -0.66 2.72
N THR A 18 -4.12 -1.75 1.99
CA THR A 18 -4.67 -3.03 2.50
C THR A 18 -3.69 -4.18 2.35
N GLN A 19 -2.73 -4.06 1.44
CA GLN A 19 -1.75 -5.10 1.15
C GLN A 19 -0.43 -4.48 0.69
N VAL A 20 0.67 -5.14 1.07
CA VAL A 20 2.03 -4.86 0.59
C VAL A 20 2.59 -6.16 0.04
N GLN A 21 3.12 -6.11 -1.16
CA GLN A 21 3.82 -7.22 -1.80
C GLN A 21 5.23 -6.77 -2.20
N ALA A 22 6.15 -7.72 -2.30
CA ALA A 22 7.54 -7.52 -2.72
C ALA A 22 7.86 -8.47 -3.88
N GLN A 23 8.79 -8.06 -4.75
CA GLN A 23 9.29 -8.89 -5.87
C GLN A 23 8.17 -9.39 -6.80
N VAL A 24 7.32 -8.48 -7.27
CA VAL A 24 6.07 -8.81 -7.99
C VAL A 24 6.23 -9.05 -9.50
N SER A 25 7.43 -9.35 -9.97
CA SER A 25 7.68 -9.59 -11.41
C SER A 25 6.92 -10.80 -11.94
N THR A 26 6.78 -11.86 -11.12
CA THR A 26 5.96 -13.05 -11.42
C THR A 26 4.48 -12.74 -11.56
N LEU A 27 4.01 -11.62 -11.03
CA LEU A 27 2.64 -11.12 -11.16
C LEU A 27 2.45 -10.24 -12.41
N GLY A 28 3.47 -10.15 -13.28
CA GLY A 28 3.43 -9.39 -14.54
C GLY A 28 3.82 -7.91 -14.40
N TRP A 29 4.34 -7.47 -13.25
CA TRP A 29 4.78 -6.09 -13.05
C TRP A 29 6.22 -5.88 -13.52
N ARG A 30 6.47 -4.77 -14.24
CA ARG A 30 7.82 -4.37 -14.71
C ARG A 30 8.60 -3.57 -13.67
N ILE A 31 7.87 -2.93 -12.75
CA ILE A 31 8.40 -2.30 -11.54
C ILE A 31 8.01 -3.21 -10.38
N ASP A 32 8.99 -3.88 -9.79
CA ASP A 32 8.75 -5.10 -9.03
C ASP A 32 9.26 -5.08 -7.59
N ASP A 33 10.04 -4.08 -7.17
CA ASP A 33 10.61 -4.04 -5.82
C ASP A 33 9.50 -4.14 -4.75
N LEU A 34 8.45 -3.31 -4.88
CA LEU A 34 7.26 -3.36 -4.01
C LEU A 34 5.97 -3.05 -4.79
N LEU A 35 4.86 -3.64 -4.36
CA LEU A 35 3.51 -3.30 -4.81
C LEU A 35 2.63 -2.99 -3.61
N LEU A 36 2.03 -1.80 -3.59
CA LEU A 36 1.04 -1.43 -2.59
C LEU A 36 -0.35 -1.56 -3.20
N THR A 37 -1.27 -2.28 -2.55
CA THR A 37 -2.69 -2.29 -2.93
C THR A 37 -3.47 -1.47 -1.91
N ALA A 38 -4.14 -0.43 -2.37
CA ALA A 38 -4.99 0.45 -1.59
C ALA A 38 -6.45 0.35 -2.04
N GLN A 39 -7.37 0.64 -1.12
CA GLN A 39 -8.81 0.67 -1.41
C GLN A 39 -9.32 2.11 -1.37
N ALA A 40 -9.91 2.55 -2.48
CA ALA A 40 -10.53 3.86 -2.64
C ALA A 40 -11.91 3.73 -3.26
N ALA A 41 -12.97 4.10 -2.51
CA ALA A 41 -14.36 4.04 -2.98
C ALA A 41 -14.77 2.66 -3.58
N GLY A 42 -14.26 1.56 -3.02
CA GLY A 42 -14.55 0.19 -3.49
C GLY A 42 -13.73 -0.25 -4.71
N VAL A 43 -12.88 0.61 -5.27
CA VAL A 43 -11.99 0.28 -6.38
C VAL A 43 -10.58 0.05 -5.84
N PRO A 44 -9.96 -1.11 -6.13
CA PRO A 44 -8.56 -1.33 -5.80
C PRO A 44 -7.68 -0.43 -6.66
N ARG A 45 -6.70 0.20 -6.02
CA ARG A 45 -5.65 0.99 -6.68
C ARG A 45 -4.31 0.42 -6.27
N ARG A 46 -3.39 0.30 -7.23
CA ARG A 46 -2.06 -0.26 -6.98
C ARG A 46 -0.97 0.75 -7.28
N LEU A 47 0.07 0.73 -6.46
CA LEU A 47 1.27 1.52 -6.67
C LEU A 47 2.46 0.56 -6.77
N ALA A 48 2.99 0.40 -7.97
CA ALA A 48 4.25 -0.32 -8.17
C ALA A 48 5.40 0.62 -7.90
N VAL A 49 6.34 0.20 -7.06
CA VAL A 49 7.42 1.04 -6.55
C VAL A 49 8.75 0.40 -6.91
N SER A 50 9.64 1.18 -7.53
CA SER A 50 11.06 0.84 -7.58
C SER A 50 11.77 1.57 -6.44
N ALA A 51 12.44 0.82 -5.57
CA ALA A 51 13.09 1.36 -4.39
C ALA A 51 14.61 1.36 -4.55
N LYS A 52 15.22 2.54 -4.55
CA LYS A 52 16.66 2.72 -4.73
C LYS A 52 17.28 3.34 -3.49
N GLY A 53 18.43 2.77 -3.07
CA GLY A 53 19.22 3.21 -1.92
C GLY A 53 20.26 4.27 -2.25
N ASN A 54 20.01 5.10 -3.25
CA ASN A 54 20.88 6.21 -3.66
C ASN A 54 20.03 7.31 -4.30
N LEU A 55 20.62 8.49 -4.52
CA LEU A 55 19.98 9.58 -5.24
C LEU A 55 19.80 9.18 -6.72
N GLN A 56 18.56 9.20 -7.19
CA GLN A 56 18.20 8.77 -8.55
C GLN A 56 17.75 9.90 -9.47
N VAL A 57 17.33 11.02 -8.91
CA VAL A 57 16.79 12.18 -9.65
C VAL A 57 17.75 13.34 -9.58
N ASN A 58 17.88 14.07 -10.68
CA ASN A 58 18.74 15.24 -10.79
C ASN A 58 18.03 16.36 -11.58
N ALA A 59 18.69 17.50 -11.75
CA ALA A 59 18.15 18.63 -12.52
C ALA A 59 17.83 18.32 -14.00
N ALA A 60 18.30 17.19 -14.54
CA ALA A 60 17.95 16.72 -15.88
C ALA A 60 16.68 15.87 -15.92
N GLY A 61 16.24 15.29 -14.79
CA GLY A 61 14.97 14.59 -14.70
C GLY A 61 15.05 13.23 -14.02
N LEU A 62 14.21 12.30 -14.50
CA LEU A 62 14.12 10.93 -14.00
C LEU A 62 15.16 10.02 -14.69
N PRO A 63 15.60 8.94 -14.02
CA PRO A 63 16.56 8.02 -14.61
C PRO A 63 15.91 7.19 -15.74
N ALA A 64 16.62 7.05 -16.86
CA ALA A 64 16.08 6.47 -18.08
C ALA A 64 15.65 5.00 -17.92
N ASP A 65 16.34 4.20 -17.09
CA ASP A 65 15.99 2.80 -16.85
C ASP A 65 14.63 2.65 -16.14
N PHE A 66 14.32 3.55 -15.21
CA PHE A 66 13.01 3.59 -14.54
C PHE A 66 11.93 4.03 -15.53
N VAL A 67 12.21 5.06 -16.33
CA VAL A 67 11.27 5.58 -17.33
C VAL A 67 10.95 4.53 -18.39
N MET A 68 11.94 3.80 -18.90
CA MET A 68 11.71 2.71 -19.86
C MET A 68 10.82 1.63 -19.27
N ARG A 69 11.10 1.16 -18.04
CA ARG A 69 10.25 0.17 -17.36
C ARG A 69 8.83 0.69 -17.11
N ALA A 70 8.68 1.99 -16.84
CA ALA A 70 7.37 2.61 -16.71
C ALA A 70 6.60 2.64 -18.05
N TRP A 71 7.29 2.91 -19.17
CA TRP A 71 6.70 2.83 -20.50
C TRP A 71 6.31 1.40 -20.88
N ASP A 72 7.19 0.42 -20.62
CA ASP A 72 6.90 -0.99 -20.84
C ASP A 72 5.65 -1.41 -20.05
N GLN A 73 5.56 -1.02 -18.78
CA GLN A 73 4.39 -1.29 -17.94
C GLN A 73 3.13 -0.58 -18.45
N TRP A 74 3.26 0.67 -18.88
CA TRP A 74 2.16 1.49 -19.37
C TRP A 74 1.56 0.91 -20.64
N ARG A 75 2.41 0.46 -21.57
CA ARG A 75 2.01 -0.01 -22.90
C ARG A 75 1.65 -1.49 -22.96
N ASP A 76 1.96 -2.26 -21.93
CA ASP A 76 1.56 -3.66 -21.81
C ASP A 76 0.04 -3.79 -21.61
N LEU A 77 -0.70 -3.98 -22.72
CA LEU A 77 -2.16 -4.12 -22.74
C LEU A 77 -2.66 -5.42 -22.10
N GLN A 78 -1.79 -6.43 -21.95
CA GLN A 78 -2.11 -7.71 -21.32
C GLN A 78 -1.62 -7.75 -19.87
N GLY A 79 -0.88 -6.72 -19.44
CA GLY A 79 -0.31 -6.61 -18.12
C GLY A 79 -1.35 -6.28 -17.04
N PRO A 80 -0.96 -6.42 -15.76
CA PRO A 80 -1.86 -6.19 -14.64
C PRO A 80 -2.21 -4.70 -14.42
N PHE A 81 -1.50 -3.76 -15.05
CA PHE A 81 -1.54 -2.34 -14.74
C PHE A 81 -2.77 -1.63 -15.32
N SER A 82 -3.52 -0.91 -14.47
CA SER A 82 -4.61 -0.05 -14.90
C SER A 82 -4.15 1.40 -15.05
N ARG A 83 -4.12 1.91 -16.29
CA ARG A 83 -3.82 3.32 -16.61
C ARG A 83 -4.75 4.32 -15.91
N VAL A 84 -5.95 3.88 -15.50
CA VAL A 84 -6.97 4.71 -14.86
C VAL A 84 -6.84 4.74 -13.33
N ALA A 85 -6.38 3.66 -12.71
CA ALA A 85 -6.43 3.50 -11.26
C ALA A 85 -5.06 3.42 -10.60
N ASP A 86 -4.08 2.85 -11.29
CA ASP A 86 -2.79 2.49 -10.73
C ASP A 86 -1.75 3.61 -10.95
N GLY A 87 -0.69 3.56 -10.15
CA GLY A 87 0.45 4.45 -10.20
C GLY A 87 1.76 3.69 -10.24
N LEU A 88 2.80 4.38 -10.68
CA LEU A 88 4.18 3.88 -10.69
C LEU A 88 5.04 4.88 -9.91
N ALA A 89 5.92 4.39 -9.06
CA ALA A 89 6.71 5.23 -8.18
C ALA A 89 8.19 4.87 -8.19
N LEU A 90 9.02 5.90 -8.09
CA LEU A 90 10.45 5.80 -7.79
C LEU A 90 10.67 6.29 -6.36
N VAL A 91 11.17 5.43 -5.48
CA VAL A 91 11.71 5.81 -4.18
C VAL A 91 13.22 6.05 -4.33
N THR A 92 13.67 7.21 -3.86
CA THR A 92 15.06 7.70 -3.99
C THR A 92 15.52 8.29 -2.66
N ILE A 93 16.83 8.25 -2.39
CA ILE A 93 17.39 8.99 -1.26
C ILE A 93 17.39 10.48 -1.58
N GLY A 94 16.70 11.25 -0.74
CA GLY A 94 16.54 12.69 -0.94
C GLY A 94 16.09 13.03 -2.35
N THR A 95 16.41 14.25 -2.77
CA THR A 95 16.17 14.75 -4.13
C THR A 95 17.15 15.87 -4.43
N ASP A 96 17.49 16.07 -5.70
CA ASP A 96 18.13 17.29 -6.15
C ASP A 96 17.24 18.52 -5.89
N LYS A 97 17.85 19.62 -5.41
CA LYS A 97 17.15 20.84 -4.99
C LYS A 97 16.38 21.52 -6.13
N ALA A 98 16.86 21.40 -7.38
CA ALA A 98 16.19 21.96 -8.54
C ALA A 98 15.13 21.01 -9.12
N PHE A 99 15.28 19.71 -8.91
CA PHE A 99 14.34 18.70 -9.43
C PHE A 99 12.94 18.82 -8.81
N VAL A 100 12.81 18.84 -7.47
CA VAL A 100 11.50 18.80 -6.80
C VAL A 100 10.54 19.91 -7.23
N PRO A 101 10.90 21.21 -7.21
CA PRO A 101 9.99 22.26 -7.63
C PRO A 101 9.62 22.11 -9.11
N THR A 102 10.59 21.80 -9.98
CA THR A 102 10.36 21.62 -11.42
C THR A 102 9.43 20.44 -11.69
N TRP A 103 9.64 19.30 -11.03
CA TRP A 103 8.80 18.11 -11.15
C TRP A 103 7.38 18.37 -10.67
N ARG A 104 7.22 19.11 -9.57
CA ARG A 104 5.89 19.52 -9.07
C ARG A 104 5.16 20.39 -10.08
N GLU A 105 5.84 21.37 -10.68
CA GLU A 105 5.26 22.23 -11.73
C GLU A 105 4.83 21.42 -12.95
N VAL A 106 5.68 20.49 -13.42
CA VAL A 106 5.34 19.58 -14.53
C VAL A 106 4.14 18.70 -14.18
N LYS A 107 4.10 18.10 -12.98
CA LYS A 107 2.96 17.29 -12.50
C LYS A 107 1.67 18.12 -12.44
N ASN A 108 1.74 19.34 -11.92
CA ASN A 108 0.60 20.24 -11.82
C ASN A 108 0.09 20.63 -13.22
N ALA A 109 0.98 20.97 -14.15
CA ALA A 109 0.60 21.24 -15.53
C ALA A 109 -0.07 20.01 -16.19
N CYS A 110 0.45 18.81 -15.94
CA CYS A 110 -0.12 17.58 -16.46
C CYS A 110 -1.47 17.20 -15.85
N SER A 111 -1.85 17.71 -14.67
CA SER A 111 -3.16 17.40 -14.08
C SER A 111 -4.37 18.09 -14.76
N GLY A 112 -4.13 19.07 -15.64
CA GLY A 112 -5.17 19.71 -16.43
C GLY A 112 -5.71 18.81 -17.55
N THR A 113 -6.88 19.14 -18.10
CA THR A 113 -7.55 18.35 -19.15
C THR A 113 -7.15 18.74 -20.58
N ASP A 114 -6.58 19.93 -20.78
CA ASP A 114 -6.16 20.44 -22.10
C ASP A 114 -4.66 20.19 -22.34
N ALA A 115 -4.35 19.21 -23.18
CA ALA A 115 -2.98 18.82 -23.50
C ALA A 115 -2.18 19.94 -24.19
N ALA A 116 -2.80 20.71 -25.09
CA ALA A 116 -2.10 21.77 -25.83
C ALA A 116 -1.70 22.91 -24.88
N LEU A 117 -2.60 23.30 -23.98
CA LEU A 117 -2.30 24.30 -22.94
C LEU A 117 -1.24 23.79 -21.96
N THR A 118 -1.32 22.52 -21.55
CA THR A 118 -0.30 21.88 -20.70
C THR A 118 1.08 21.94 -21.36
N LEU A 119 1.18 21.57 -22.64
CA LEU A 119 2.45 21.59 -23.36
C LEU A 119 2.99 22.99 -23.54
N SER A 120 2.15 23.95 -23.92
CA SER A 120 2.57 25.35 -24.06
C SER A 120 3.23 25.86 -22.76
N ARG A 121 2.62 25.58 -21.60
CA ARG A 121 3.19 25.92 -20.29
C ARG A 121 4.53 25.24 -20.05
N ILE A 122 4.61 23.92 -20.24
CA ILE A 122 5.84 23.14 -20.00
C ILE A 122 6.98 23.58 -20.93
N ARG A 123 6.68 23.76 -22.21
CA ARG A 123 7.68 24.09 -23.25
C ARG A 123 8.18 25.53 -23.13
N SER A 124 7.38 26.45 -22.56
CA SER A 124 7.82 27.83 -22.28
C SER A 124 8.97 27.92 -21.26
N ASN A 125 9.18 26.89 -20.44
CA ASN A 125 10.23 26.84 -19.43
C ASN A 125 11.25 25.73 -19.76
N LYS A 126 12.51 26.12 -20.02
CA LYS A 126 13.59 25.18 -20.38
C LYS A 126 13.81 24.06 -19.35
N ARG A 127 13.63 24.33 -18.04
CA ARG A 127 13.80 23.31 -16.99
C ARG A 127 12.64 22.32 -16.99
N GLN A 128 11.40 22.81 -17.08
CA GLN A 128 10.21 21.96 -17.16
C GLN A 128 10.23 21.11 -18.44
N SER A 129 10.56 21.71 -19.59
CA SER A 129 10.71 21.01 -20.87
C SER A 129 11.76 19.88 -20.78
N ARG A 130 12.91 20.13 -20.13
CA ARG A 130 13.94 19.10 -19.93
C ARG A 130 13.45 17.93 -19.07
N VAL A 131 12.76 18.22 -17.96
CA VAL A 131 12.22 17.17 -17.09
C VAL A 131 11.12 16.37 -17.79
N PHE A 132 10.26 17.03 -18.57
CA PHE A 132 9.27 16.36 -19.41
C PHE A 132 9.93 15.45 -20.45
N ASP A 133 10.95 15.95 -21.15
CA ASP A 133 11.74 15.19 -22.12
C ASP A 133 12.40 13.95 -21.51
N SER A 134 12.82 14.02 -20.24
CA SER A 134 13.38 12.85 -19.54
C SER A 134 12.40 11.69 -19.41
N VAL A 135 11.09 11.97 -19.47
CA VAL A 135 10.03 10.96 -19.50
C VAL A 135 9.68 10.61 -20.95
N GLN A 136 9.49 11.59 -21.82
CA GLN A 136 9.04 11.39 -23.20
C GLN A 136 10.04 10.60 -24.05
N LYS A 137 11.30 11.07 -24.08
CA LYS A 137 12.30 10.61 -25.06
C LYS A 137 12.66 9.13 -24.92
N PRO A 138 12.88 8.59 -23.71
CA PRO A 138 13.16 7.15 -23.57
C PRO A 138 12.04 6.24 -24.09
N GLY A 139 10.79 6.71 -24.09
CA GLY A 139 9.65 5.96 -24.61
C GLY A 139 9.29 6.25 -26.06
N GLY A 140 9.91 7.25 -26.70
CA GLY A 140 9.52 7.72 -28.04
C GLY A 140 8.03 8.06 -28.14
N ALA A 141 7.45 8.60 -27.06
CA ALA A 141 6.00 8.78 -26.91
C ALA A 141 5.50 10.12 -27.48
N SER A 142 4.21 10.18 -27.83
CA SER A 142 3.56 11.46 -28.12
C SER A 142 3.51 12.33 -26.85
N ASP A 143 3.29 13.62 -27.04
CA ASP A 143 3.15 14.54 -25.91
C ASP A 143 1.93 14.18 -25.03
N GLU A 144 0.80 13.83 -25.64
CA GLU A 144 -0.43 13.43 -24.95
C GLU A 144 -0.23 12.16 -24.13
N GLU A 145 0.38 11.13 -24.73
CA GLU A 145 0.66 9.89 -24.03
C GLU A 145 1.62 10.12 -22.85
N THR A 146 2.61 11.01 -23.05
CA THR A 146 3.55 11.40 -21.99
C THR A 146 2.84 12.10 -20.83
N ILE A 147 1.90 13.00 -21.11
CA ILE A 147 1.09 13.67 -20.09
C ILE A 147 0.32 12.62 -19.26
N GLU A 148 -0.31 11.65 -19.92
CA GLU A 148 -1.05 10.58 -19.23
C GLU A 148 -0.16 9.73 -18.34
N LEU A 149 1.03 9.35 -18.82
CA LEU A 149 1.99 8.61 -18.00
C LEU A 149 2.48 9.46 -16.81
N ILE A 150 2.85 10.73 -17.04
CA ILE A 150 3.30 11.63 -15.99
C ILE A 150 2.26 11.77 -14.89
N ARG A 151 0.95 11.77 -15.20
CA ARG A 151 -0.12 11.77 -14.18
C ARG A 151 -0.01 10.58 -13.22
N ARG A 152 0.45 9.42 -13.68
CA ARG A 152 0.61 8.19 -12.90
C ARG A 152 2.01 7.94 -12.35
N LEU A 153 3.00 8.74 -12.76
CA LEU A 153 4.35 8.70 -12.22
C LEU A 153 4.47 9.48 -10.90
N HIS A 154 5.16 8.89 -9.93
CA HIS A 154 5.45 9.49 -8.63
C HIS A 154 6.94 9.37 -8.30
N VAL A 155 7.48 10.40 -7.65
CA VAL A 155 8.82 10.36 -7.05
C VAL A 155 8.65 10.56 -5.55
N LEU A 156 9.14 9.61 -4.77
CA LEU A 156 8.96 9.54 -3.33
C LEU A 156 10.34 9.65 -2.67
N PRO A 157 10.81 10.87 -2.37
CA PRO A 157 12.07 11.04 -1.66
C PRO A 157 11.96 10.48 -0.25
N THR A 158 13.04 9.87 0.21
CA THR A 158 13.20 9.43 1.59
C THR A 158 14.60 9.69 2.13
N ASP A 159 14.75 9.81 3.44
CA ASP A 159 16.02 9.96 4.13
C ASP A 159 16.33 8.80 5.09
N LEU A 160 15.61 7.67 4.99
CA LEU A 160 15.74 6.50 5.88
C LEU A 160 17.13 5.83 5.93
N GLN A 161 18.07 6.26 5.08
CA GLN A 161 19.46 5.78 5.09
C GLN A 161 20.44 6.79 5.71
N LEU A 162 19.96 7.96 6.13
CA LEU A 162 20.76 8.97 6.78
C LEU A 162 20.72 8.77 8.30
N ALA A 163 21.82 9.07 9.00
CA ALA A 163 21.95 8.89 10.45
C ALA A 163 20.91 9.69 11.27
N HIS A 164 20.41 10.80 10.73
CA HIS A 164 19.37 11.63 11.32
C HIS A 164 18.19 11.74 10.34
N SER A 165 17.43 10.66 10.22
CA SER A 165 16.30 10.58 9.30
C SER A 165 15.04 11.23 9.91
N GLU A 166 14.50 12.23 9.23
CA GLU A 166 13.19 12.81 9.53
C GLU A 166 12.08 11.81 9.22
N ASN A 167 12.22 10.98 8.18
CA ASN A 167 11.24 9.93 7.91
C ASN A 167 11.19 8.87 8.99
N GLU A 168 12.33 8.47 9.55
CA GLU A 168 12.38 7.56 10.70
C GLU A 168 11.74 8.21 11.91
N THR A 169 12.10 9.46 12.23
CA THR A 169 11.51 10.23 13.33
C THR A 169 9.99 10.31 13.20
N GLN A 170 9.48 10.59 12.01
CA GLN A 170 8.04 10.61 11.71
C GLN A 170 7.40 9.22 11.84
N ALA A 171 8.07 8.17 11.38
CA ALA A 171 7.58 6.80 11.46
C ALA A 171 7.49 6.31 12.92
N VAL A 172 8.48 6.62 13.76
CA VAL A 172 8.46 6.32 15.20
C VAL A 172 7.34 7.12 15.88
N ALA A 173 7.20 8.40 15.58
CA ALA A 173 6.10 9.22 16.11
C ALA A 173 4.72 8.67 15.71
N GLN A 174 4.59 8.11 14.49
CA GLN A 174 3.38 7.40 14.06
C GLN A 174 3.18 6.10 14.87
N CYS A 175 4.23 5.30 15.06
CA CYS A 175 4.18 4.09 15.90
C CYS A 175 3.69 4.42 17.31
N ARG A 176 4.20 5.51 17.91
CA ARG A 176 3.78 5.98 19.23
C ARG A 176 2.29 6.31 19.30
N ARG A 177 1.72 6.90 18.24
CA ARG A 177 0.28 7.17 18.15
C ARG A 177 -0.57 5.90 18.02
N LEU A 178 -0.01 4.83 17.46
CA LEU A 178 -0.68 3.53 17.34
C LEU A 178 -0.72 2.75 18.66
N LEU A 179 0.19 3.04 19.60
CA LEU A 179 0.32 2.33 20.87
C LEU A 179 -0.61 2.90 21.95
N ALA A 180 -1.26 2.03 22.72
CA ALA A 180 -2.11 2.40 23.85
C ALA A 180 -1.29 3.12 24.93
N SER A 181 -0.08 2.64 25.21
CA SER A 181 0.84 3.24 26.18
C SER A 181 1.30 4.64 25.78
N GLY A 182 1.44 4.91 24.46
CA GLY A 182 2.05 6.13 23.95
C GLY A 182 3.51 6.31 24.37
N ARG A 183 4.23 5.25 24.77
CA ARG A 183 5.63 5.30 25.19
C ARG A 183 6.60 5.34 24.00
N GLU A 184 7.71 6.06 24.17
CA GLU A 184 8.72 6.25 23.12
C GLU A 184 9.54 4.98 22.86
N ASP A 185 9.98 4.29 23.90
CA ASP A 185 10.77 3.07 23.80
C ASP A 185 9.98 1.89 23.18
N GLU A 186 8.69 1.78 23.52
CA GLU A 186 7.79 0.83 22.88
C GLU A 186 7.53 1.22 21.41
N ALA A 187 7.46 2.52 21.08
CA ALA A 187 7.30 2.98 19.70
C ALA A 187 8.52 2.64 18.83
N GLN A 188 9.73 2.81 19.37
CA GLN A 188 10.98 2.37 18.75
C GLN A 188 11.00 0.85 18.53
N SER A 189 10.52 0.08 19.51
CA SER A 189 10.41 -1.38 19.42
C SER A 189 9.41 -1.80 18.34
N LEU A 190 8.25 -1.14 18.25
CA LEU A 190 7.26 -1.37 17.20
C LEU A 190 7.83 -1.03 15.81
N TRP A 191 8.55 0.09 15.69
CA TRP A 191 9.22 0.46 14.44
C TRP A 191 10.22 -0.60 13.98
N LYS A 192 11.08 -1.08 14.89
CA LYS A 192 12.04 -2.16 14.61
C LYS A 192 11.33 -3.44 14.16
N GLU A 193 10.21 -3.80 14.79
CA GLU A 193 9.45 -4.97 14.39
C GLU A 193 8.82 -4.81 12.99
N LEU A 194 8.32 -3.62 12.65
CA LEU A 194 7.85 -3.34 11.30
C LEU A 194 8.96 -3.49 10.24
N ILE A 195 10.19 -3.09 10.56
CA ILE A 195 11.36 -3.32 9.69
C ILE A 195 11.62 -4.83 9.54
N ASN A 196 11.57 -5.59 10.63
CA ASN A 196 11.76 -7.05 10.59
C ASN A 196 10.70 -7.73 9.72
N VAL A 197 9.42 -7.34 9.89
CA VAL A 197 8.34 -7.86 9.05
C VAL A 197 8.55 -7.49 7.59
N ALA A 198 8.98 -6.26 7.27
CA ALA A 198 9.30 -5.87 5.90
C ALA A 198 10.44 -6.72 5.29
N LYS A 199 11.47 -7.04 6.07
CA LYS A 199 12.55 -7.96 5.66
C LYS A 199 12.02 -9.35 5.39
N GLU A 200 11.19 -9.91 6.27
CA GLU A 200 10.59 -11.24 6.09
C GLU A 200 9.67 -11.32 4.88
N VAL A 201 8.89 -10.26 4.61
CA VAL A 201 8.06 -10.17 3.40
C VAL A 201 8.91 -10.20 2.15
N ARG A 202 10.00 -9.43 2.12
CA ARG A 202 10.93 -9.41 0.99
C ARG A 202 11.63 -10.75 0.77
N LEU A 203 11.99 -11.46 1.84
CA LEU A 203 12.83 -12.66 1.74
C LEU A 203 12.06 -13.98 1.62
N ARG A 204 10.83 -14.05 2.14
CA ARG A 204 10.15 -15.34 2.34
C ARG A 204 8.67 -15.36 1.99
N ARG A 205 7.93 -14.29 2.29
CA ARG A 205 6.45 -14.32 2.24
C ARG A 205 5.87 -13.67 0.99
N GLU A 206 6.65 -12.84 0.30
CA GLU A 206 6.28 -12.02 -0.88
C GLU A 206 5.11 -11.05 -0.65
N THR A 207 4.23 -11.29 0.33
CA THR A 207 2.98 -10.57 0.56
C THR A 207 2.69 -10.50 2.05
N ILE A 208 2.16 -9.35 2.49
CA ILE A 208 1.50 -9.19 3.78
C ILE A 208 0.27 -8.30 3.63
N THR A 209 -0.85 -8.72 4.23
CA THR A 209 -2.05 -7.90 4.33
C THR A 209 -2.05 -7.08 5.62
N VAL A 210 -2.76 -5.95 5.64
CA VAL A 210 -2.91 -5.16 6.88
C VAL A 210 -3.58 -5.96 8.01
N PRO A 211 -4.62 -6.78 7.76
CA PRO A 211 -5.14 -7.70 8.78
C PRO A 211 -4.10 -8.66 9.34
N ASP A 212 -3.27 -9.28 8.50
CA ASP A 212 -2.23 -10.21 8.96
C ASP A 212 -1.15 -9.48 9.78
N LEU A 213 -0.73 -8.30 9.31
CA LEU A 213 0.21 -7.44 10.04
C LEU A 213 -0.35 -7.06 11.41
N LEU A 214 -1.62 -6.65 11.49
CA LEU A 214 -2.27 -6.35 12.77
C LEU A 214 -2.34 -7.57 13.69
N SER A 215 -2.67 -8.74 13.16
CA SER A 215 -2.72 -9.97 13.96
C SER A 215 -1.36 -10.33 14.54
N LEU A 216 -0.28 -10.16 13.75
CA LEU A 216 1.09 -10.39 14.20
C LEU A 216 1.50 -9.41 15.30
N LEU A 217 1.21 -8.12 15.11
CA LEU A 217 1.63 -7.07 16.05
C LEU A 217 0.81 -7.07 17.35
N ARG A 218 -0.48 -7.41 17.32
CA ARG A 218 -1.32 -7.47 18.53
C ARG A 218 -0.89 -8.55 19.53
N GLY A 219 -0.16 -9.56 19.09
CA GLY A 219 0.43 -10.55 19.99
C GLY A 219 1.60 -9.99 20.82
N GLN A 220 2.17 -8.86 20.42
CA GLN A 220 3.41 -8.31 20.99
C GLN A 220 3.21 -6.89 21.57
N PHE A 221 2.28 -6.11 21.02
CA PHE A 221 2.10 -4.69 21.34
C PHE A 221 0.64 -4.38 21.68
N GLY A 222 0.45 -3.48 22.67
CA GLY A 222 -0.86 -2.94 23.01
C GLY A 222 -1.31 -1.88 22.00
N LEU A 223 -1.86 -2.28 20.85
CA LEU A 223 -2.32 -1.33 19.82
C LEU A 223 -3.68 -0.70 20.16
N ARG A 224 -3.83 0.61 19.94
CA ARG A 224 -5.10 1.33 20.09
C ARG A 224 -6.16 0.81 19.11
N HIS A 225 -7.41 0.80 19.56
CA HIS A 225 -8.56 0.55 18.69
C HIS A 225 -8.79 1.76 17.77
N HIS A 226 -8.27 1.68 16.55
CA HIS A 226 -8.31 2.78 15.61
C HIS A 226 -9.53 2.71 14.70
N HIS A 227 -10.45 3.69 14.77
CA HIS A 227 -11.76 3.77 14.08
C HIS A 227 -11.80 3.36 12.59
N TRP A 228 -10.71 3.47 11.84
CA TRP A 228 -10.64 3.00 10.44
C TRP A 228 -10.77 1.46 10.31
N TRP A 229 -10.50 0.69 11.37
CA TRP A 229 -10.73 -0.76 11.44
C TRP A 229 -12.20 -1.16 11.21
N ARG A 230 -13.15 -0.36 11.71
CA ARG A 230 -14.58 -0.55 11.49
C ARG A 230 -14.92 -0.36 10.01
N ARG A 231 -14.28 0.63 9.38
CA ARG A 231 -14.40 0.89 7.94
C ARG A 231 -13.85 -0.29 7.11
N LEU A 232 -12.66 -0.80 7.43
CA LEU A 232 -12.15 -2.03 6.79
C LEU A 232 -13.07 -3.23 7.02
N SER A 233 -13.58 -3.45 8.24
CA SER A 233 -14.51 -4.55 8.50
C SER A 233 -15.80 -4.43 7.68
N SER A 234 -16.30 -3.22 7.44
CA SER A 234 -17.43 -3.01 6.52
C SER A 234 -17.10 -3.25 5.05
N TYR A 235 -15.84 -3.06 4.62
CA TYR A 235 -15.39 -3.40 3.26
C TYR A 235 -15.19 -4.90 3.06
N PHE A 236 -14.84 -5.66 4.10
CA PHE A 236 -14.74 -7.12 4.05
C PHE A 236 -16.08 -7.84 4.31
N GLN A 237 -17.09 -7.16 4.88
CA GLN A 237 -18.41 -7.75 5.15
C GLN A 237 -19.13 -8.31 3.91
N PRO A 238 -19.12 -7.67 2.73
CA PRO A 238 -19.71 -8.23 1.52
C PRO A 238 -19.08 -9.56 1.11
N TRP A 239 -17.74 -9.68 1.26
CA TRP A 239 -17.01 -10.92 1.00
C TRP A 239 -17.33 -12.01 2.04
N ALA A 240 -17.39 -11.65 3.32
CA ALA A 240 -17.77 -12.56 4.40
C ALA A 240 -19.24 -13.03 4.29
N ARG A 241 -20.15 -12.17 3.81
CA ARG A 241 -21.55 -12.51 3.50
C ARG A 241 -21.66 -13.38 2.26
N ALA A 242 -20.87 -13.15 1.21
CA ALA A 242 -20.83 -14.03 0.04
C ALA A 242 -20.38 -15.45 0.40
N ILE A 243 -19.40 -15.57 1.30
CA ILE A 243 -18.96 -16.87 1.84
C ILE A 243 -20.04 -17.50 2.72
N SER A 244 -20.74 -16.71 3.55
CA SER A 244 -21.81 -17.20 4.44
C SER A 244 -23.12 -17.55 3.71
N ASN A 245 -23.43 -16.88 2.60
CA ASN A 245 -24.63 -17.08 1.80
C ASN A 245 -24.44 -18.10 0.67
N THR A 246 -23.27 -18.73 0.56
CA THR A 246 -23.09 -19.91 -0.30
C THR A 246 -23.78 -21.10 0.39
N THR A 247 -25.11 -21.09 0.37
CA THR A 247 -25.94 -22.25 0.68
C THR A 247 -25.71 -23.28 -0.43
N ILE A 248 -25.10 -24.39 -0.05
CA ILE A 248 -24.86 -25.54 -0.91
C ILE A 248 -26.22 -26.14 -1.30
N LEU A 249 -26.69 -25.87 -2.52
CA LEU A 249 -27.61 -26.78 -3.20
C LEU A 249 -26.78 -27.98 -3.66
N ALA A 250 -26.90 -29.10 -2.96
CA ALA A 250 -26.34 -30.37 -3.41
C ALA A 250 -27.14 -30.87 -4.62
N PRO A 251 -26.53 -31.15 -5.79
CA PRO A 251 -27.16 -31.97 -6.79
C PRO A 251 -26.91 -33.44 -6.44
N ASN A 252 -27.99 -34.16 -6.14
CA ASN A 252 -28.03 -35.60 -6.27
C ASN A 252 -27.69 -35.98 -7.72
N GLY A 253 -26.64 -36.78 -7.94
CA GLY A 253 -26.42 -37.42 -9.24
C GLY A 253 -24.96 -37.78 -9.57
N ARG A 254 -24.59 -39.02 -9.20
CA ARG A 254 -23.54 -39.94 -9.74
C ARG A 254 -22.16 -39.41 -10.24
N MET A 255 -21.15 -40.17 -9.82
CA MET A 255 -19.69 -40.00 -9.99
C MET A 255 -19.15 -39.83 -11.42
N GLY A 256 -18.08 -39.03 -11.52
CA GLY A 256 -17.04 -39.13 -12.55
C GLY A 256 -15.77 -38.31 -12.23
N SER A 257 -14.66 -39.01 -11.95
CA SER A 257 -13.25 -38.55 -11.88
C SER A 257 -12.70 -37.87 -10.60
N SER A 258 -11.42 -38.19 -10.32
CA SER A 258 -10.78 -38.23 -8.99
C SER A 258 -9.95 -37.00 -8.57
N ALA A 259 -10.25 -35.79 -9.06
CA ALA A 259 -9.48 -34.58 -8.71
C ALA A 259 -10.18 -33.64 -7.69
N SER A 260 -11.49 -33.78 -7.48
CA SER A 260 -12.29 -32.82 -6.69
C SER A 260 -12.23 -33.03 -5.15
N LYS A 261 -11.90 -34.24 -4.66
CA LYS A 261 -12.01 -34.54 -3.22
C LYS A 261 -10.86 -34.01 -2.33
N ARG A 262 -9.73 -33.56 -2.89
CA ARG A 262 -8.60 -33.05 -2.09
C ARG A 262 -8.61 -31.53 -1.85
N PHE A 263 -9.22 -30.74 -2.73
CA PHE A 263 -9.29 -29.28 -2.58
C PHE A 263 -10.37 -28.81 -1.58
N GLY A 264 -11.48 -29.53 -1.47
CA GLY A 264 -12.56 -29.18 -0.54
C GLY A 264 -12.17 -29.28 0.93
N CYS A 265 -11.36 -30.27 1.32
CA CYS A 265 -11.00 -30.48 2.74
C CYS A 265 -9.99 -29.46 3.28
N VAL A 266 -9.10 -28.88 2.46
CA VAL A 266 -8.10 -27.91 2.90
C VAL A 266 -8.71 -26.51 3.03
N ALA A 267 -9.50 -26.09 2.05
CA ALA A 267 -10.23 -24.83 2.10
C ALA A 267 -11.25 -24.83 3.27
N TRP A 268 -11.93 -25.95 3.50
CA TRP A 268 -12.85 -26.12 4.64
C TRP A 268 -12.13 -26.01 5.99
N ARG A 269 -10.96 -26.68 6.17
CA ARG A 269 -10.18 -26.58 7.43
C ARG A 269 -9.62 -25.19 7.70
N VAL A 270 -9.30 -24.42 6.65
CA VAL A 270 -8.87 -23.02 6.77
C VAL A 270 -10.04 -22.12 7.14
N LEU A 271 -11.22 -22.31 6.52
CA LEU A 271 -12.43 -21.56 6.81
C LEU A 271 -13.01 -21.86 8.21
N GLU A 272 -12.94 -23.11 8.67
CA GLU A 272 -13.34 -23.51 10.02
C GLU A 272 -12.41 -22.89 11.09
N ARG A 273 -11.09 -22.83 10.82
CA ARG A 273 -10.13 -22.15 11.70
C ARG A 273 -10.36 -20.64 11.75
N LEU A 274 -10.69 -20.00 10.61
CA LEU A 274 -11.01 -18.58 10.56
C LEU A 274 -12.33 -18.26 11.28
N ARG A 275 -13.36 -19.12 11.15
CA ARG A 275 -14.63 -19.00 11.89
C ARG A 275 -14.43 -19.13 13.40
N ILE A 276 -13.64 -20.11 13.87
CA ILE A 276 -13.33 -20.31 15.30
C ILE A 276 -12.52 -19.13 15.85
N TYR A 277 -11.60 -18.57 15.06
CA TYR A 277 -10.82 -17.39 15.45
C TYR A 277 -11.70 -16.13 15.56
N TRP A 278 -12.65 -15.95 14.64
CA TRP A 278 -13.63 -14.86 14.67
C TRP A 278 -14.62 -14.98 15.84
N MET A 279 -15.12 -16.19 16.12
CA MET A 279 -16.02 -16.44 17.26
C MET A 279 -15.33 -16.28 18.61
N ARG A 280 -14.04 -16.63 18.74
CA ARG A 280 -13.26 -16.37 19.96
C ARG A 280 -12.99 -14.87 20.18
N LEU A 281 -12.75 -14.12 19.10
CA LEU A 281 -12.62 -12.66 19.18
C LEU A 281 -13.93 -11.97 19.60
N LEU A 282 -15.08 -12.50 19.17
CA LEU A 282 -16.41 -12.00 19.57
C LEU A 282 -16.82 -12.42 20.99
N ASN A 283 -16.51 -13.65 21.43
CA ASN A 283 -16.83 -14.09 22.80
C ASN A 283 -15.91 -13.46 23.85
N GLY A 284 -14.65 -13.15 23.52
CA GLY A 284 -13.78 -12.33 24.38
C GLY A 284 -14.32 -10.91 24.61
N PHE A 285 -15.22 -10.43 23.73
CA PHE A 285 -15.90 -9.15 23.82
C PHE A 285 -17.15 -9.16 24.74
N LEU A 286 -17.76 -10.32 25.00
CA LEU A 286 -18.99 -10.43 25.81
C LEU A 286 -18.73 -10.66 27.30
N HIS A 287 -17.58 -11.22 27.69
CA HIS A 287 -17.24 -11.46 29.10
C HIS A 287 -16.51 -10.31 29.81
N ALA A 288 -16.16 -9.24 29.10
CA ALA A 288 -15.50 -8.05 29.69
C ALA A 288 -16.48 -7.02 30.30
N LYS A 289 -17.76 -7.39 30.50
CA LYS A 289 -18.72 -6.60 31.29
C LYS A 289 -19.13 -7.37 32.55
N ARG A 290 -18.35 -7.19 33.64
CA ARG A 290 -18.92 -7.25 35.00
C ARG A 290 -18.93 -5.82 35.56
N PRO A 291 -20.05 -5.35 36.14
CA PRO A 291 -20.11 -4.05 36.78
C PRO A 291 -19.47 -4.15 38.17
N LEU A 292 -18.54 -3.25 38.49
CA LEU A 292 -18.17 -2.97 39.88
C LEU A 292 -19.26 -2.04 40.45
N SER A 293 -19.96 -2.51 41.49
CA SER A 293 -20.86 -1.68 42.30
C SER A 293 -20.06 -0.69 43.15
N PRO A 294 -20.62 0.49 43.47
CA PRO A 294 -20.02 1.42 44.42
C PRO A 294 -20.57 1.15 45.82
N SER A 295 -19.68 0.87 46.78
CA SER A 295 -19.98 0.87 48.21
C SER A 295 -18.75 1.39 48.96
N THR A 296 -18.73 2.69 49.28
CA THR A 296 -19.08 3.34 50.57
C THR A 296 -17.92 3.36 51.59
N LEU A 297 -17.54 4.60 51.94
CA LEU A 297 -17.12 5.11 53.27
C LEU A 297 -15.79 4.62 53.87
N GLN A 298 -14.96 5.40 54.56
CA GLN A 298 -14.80 6.85 54.77
C GLN A 298 -13.46 7.04 55.57
N PRO A 299 -13.17 8.16 56.26
CA PRO A 299 -11.95 8.95 56.10
C PRO A 299 -10.91 8.79 57.23
N PHE A 300 -9.70 9.32 57.02
CA PHE A 300 -9.01 10.28 57.89
C PHE A 300 -7.97 11.03 57.05
#